data_AF-A0A964E2H3-F1
#
_entry.id   AF-A0A964E2H3-F1
#
_cell.length_a   1.000
_cell.length_b   1.000
_cell.length_c   1.000
_cell.angle_alpha   90.00
_cell.angle_beta   90.00
_cell.angle_gamma   90.00
#
_symmetry.space_group_name_H-M   'P 1'
#
loop_
_entity.id
_entity.type
_entity.pdbx_description
1 polymer ?
#
loop_
_entity_poly.entity_id
_entity_poly.type
_entity_poly.pdbx_seq_one_letter_code
_entity_poly.pdbx_strand_id
1 'polypeptide(L)'
;MAKTTDLTHANSLIGRRLLLAGAAAGLALPALPAFADTTAPAVLGTETEGKPWTLARYTQAMAESDRPTTISQNEFDAIQARKPAAMALIKSYLTQHFGSADPAVLAAFQQVPREYYHYMYQEHLAAPSEAYEAEPKPWAIGWGSALSDYLGQAYMTQLLAPKPGMVSLEVGTGSGFQSSLLSRIVDHAYSIEIIEPLGKAVSHIFKPLGYDNVTTRVGDGYYGWPEVKDGFDVIIVTCAAEFAPPALFAQLKPGGKMIIPIGQPFKRGQVLYVYHKDENGKIHSRRDVGVFFIPMTGAIQKQPKAT
;
A
#
# COMPACT_ATOMS: atom_id res chain seq x y z
N MET A 1 -11.53 -18.56 -68.14
CA MET A 1 -12.99 -18.66 -67.92
C MET A 1 -13.18 -19.05 -66.46
N ALA A 2 -13.27 -18.07 -65.55
CA ALA A 2 -14.51 -17.44 -65.07
C ALA A 2 -15.36 -18.36 -64.17
N LYS A 3 -15.37 -18.07 -62.86
CA LYS A 3 -16.54 -17.67 -62.03
C LYS A 3 -16.15 -17.69 -60.53
N THR A 4 -16.15 -16.53 -59.84
CA THR A 4 -17.19 -16.01 -58.89
C THR A 4 -17.37 -16.93 -57.66
N THR A 5 -17.32 -16.50 -56.40
CA THR A 5 -18.13 -15.49 -55.65
C THR A 5 -17.51 -15.44 -54.22
N ASP A 6 -17.18 -14.29 -53.63
CA ASP A 6 -18.02 -13.34 -52.88
C ASP A 6 -17.68 -13.40 -51.38
N LEU A 7 -17.23 -12.27 -50.83
CA LEU A 7 -16.81 -12.08 -49.44
C LEU A 7 -17.63 -10.90 -48.90
N THR A 8 -18.72 -11.22 -48.21
CA THR A 8 -19.51 -10.24 -47.45
C THR A 8 -19.60 -10.64 -45.98
N HIS A 9 -19.17 -9.71 -45.14
CA HIS A 9 -19.63 -9.40 -43.78
C HIS A 9 -20.06 -10.53 -42.84
N ALA A 10 -19.32 -10.64 -41.71
CA ALA A 10 -19.91 -11.06 -40.44
C ALA A 10 -19.40 -10.14 -39.31
N ASN A 11 -20.30 -9.31 -38.82
CA ASN A 11 -20.19 -8.46 -37.65
C ASN A 11 -20.49 -9.27 -36.38
N SER A 12 -19.81 -8.93 -35.28
CA SER A 12 -20.33 -8.84 -33.89
C SER A 12 -21.31 -9.90 -33.38
N LEU A 13 -20.93 -10.64 -32.31
CA LEU A 13 -21.74 -10.91 -31.09
C LEU A 13 -21.20 -12.11 -30.28
N ILE A 14 -20.35 -11.85 -29.27
CA ILE A 14 -20.19 -12.71 -28.08
C ILE A 14 -19.74 -11.74 -26.97
N GLY A 15 -20.42 -11.47 -25.87
CA GLY A 15 -21.44 -12.22 -25.15
C GLY A 15 -21.07 -12.15 -23.68
N ARG A 16 -21.65 -11.18 -22.94
CA ARG A 16 -21.53 -11.05 -21.48
C ARG A 16 -21.89 -12.39 -20.81
N ARG A 17 -21.02 -12.91 -19.94
CA ARG A 17 -21.43 -13.85 -18.89
C ARG A 17 -20.73 -13.55 -17.57
N LEU A 18 -21.56 -13.01 -16.67
CA LEU A 18 -21.47 -13.05 -15.23
C LEU A 18 -21.31 -14.52 -14.76
N LEU A 19 -20.37 -14.81 -13.86
CA LEU A 19 -20.45 -16.00 -13.01
C LEU A 19 -20.27 -15.56 -11.55
N LEU A 20 -21.39 -15.61 -10.83
CA LEU A 20 -21.45 -15.69 -9.38
C LEU A 20 -21.71 -17.16 -8.98
N ALA A 21 -21.37 -17.48 -7.73
CA ALA A 21 -21.70 -18.66 -6.93
C ALA A 21 -20.72 -19.85 -6.98
N GLY A 22 -19.90 -19.95 -5.93
CA GLY A 22 -19.28 -21.18 -5.44
C GLY A 22 -19.55 -21.27 -3.94
N ALA A 23 -20.22 -22.35 -3.53
CA ALA A 23 -20.83 -22.55 -2.22
C ALA A 23 -19.82 -22.62 -1.06
N ALA A 24 -20.19 -22.02 0.07
CA ALA A 24 -19.51 -22.14 1.35
C ALA A 24 -19.88 -23.47 2.02
N ALA A 25 -18.90 -24.35 2.22
CA ALA A 25 -18.98 -25.44 3.17
C ALA A 25 -18.40 -24.96 4.51
N GLY A 26 -19.25 -24.93 5.54
CA GLY A 26 -18.94 -24.40 6.86
C GLY A 26 -17.93 -25.24 7.63
N LEU A 27 -16.85 -24.59 8.06
CA LEU A 27 -16.07 -24.98 9.22
C LEU A 27 -16.05 -23.75 10.14
N ALA A 28 -16.66 -23.90 11.32
CA ALA A 28 -16.73 -22.84 12.32
C ALA A 28 -15.32 -22.51 12.82
N LEU A 29 -14.87 -21.28 12.56
CA LEU A 29 -13.69 -20.68 13.18
C LEU A 29 -14.07 -20.21 14.59
N PRO A 30 -13.22 -20.40 15.61
CA PRO A 30 -13.48 -19.86 16.94
C PRO A 30 -13.46 -18.33 16.89
N ALA A 31 -14.44 -17.71 17.57
CA ALA A 31 -14.58 -16.27 17.66
C ALA A 31 -13.32 -15.63 18.27
N LEU A 32 -12.75 -14.66 17.57
CA LEU A 32 -11.74 -13.76 18.14
C LEU A 32 -12.40 -12.88 19.21
N PRO A 33 -11.70 -12.56 20.31
CA PRO A 33 -12.25 -11.68 21.34
C PRO A 33 -12.53 -10.30 20.75
N ALA A 34 -13.70 -9.76 21.10
CA ALA A 34 -14.12 -8.41 20.72
C ALA A 34 -13.11 -7.39 21.25
N PHE A 35 -12.62 -6.52 20.37
CA PHE A 35 -11.80 -5.37 20.76
C PHE A 35 -12.66 -4.41 21.59
N ALA A 36 -12.20 -4.11 22.80
CA ALA A 36 -12.82 -3.12 23.67
C ALA A 36 -12.79 -1.73 23.02
N ASP A 37 -13.93 -1.04 23.10
CA ASP A 37 -14.08 0.38 22.73
C ASP A 37 -12.99 1.20 23.42
N THR A 38 -12.03 1.66 22.64
CA THR A 38 -11.04 2.64 23.06
C THR A 38 -11.27 3.88 22.23
N THR A 39 -11.48 5.00 22.93
CA THR A 39 -11.55 6.35 22.37
C THR A 39 -10.49 6.55 21.29
N ALA A 40 -10.89 7.08 20.12
CA ALA A 40 -10.01 7.28 18.98
C ALA A 40 -8.69 7.95 19.42
N PRO A 41 -7.53 7.32 19.19
CA PRO A 41 -6.26 7.94 19.52
C PRO A 41 -6.05 9.21 18.68
N ALA A 42 -5.39 10.21 19.27
CA ALA A 42 -4.93 11.36 18.52
C ALA A 42 -3.94 10.89 17.45
N VAL A 43 -4.26 11.19 16.18
CA VAL A 43 -3.30 11.15 15.08
C VAL A 43 -2.16 12.11 15.44
N LEU A 44 -0.91 11.70 15.26
CA LEU A 44 0.24 12.54 15.57
C LEU A 44 0.19 13.82 14.75
N GLY A 45 0.11 14.94 15.45
CA GLY A 45 0.07 16.25 14.84
C GLY A 45 1.40 16.62 14.20
N THR A 46 1.33 17.07 12.95
CA THR A 46 2.48 17.69 12.26
C THR A 46 2.19 19.17 12.06
N GLU A 47 3.19 19.98 11.73
CA GLU A 47 3.06 21.44 11.47
C GLU A 47 2.04 21.81 10.35
N THR A 48 1.47 20.79 9.70
CA THR A 48 0.41 20.92 8.69
C THR A 48 -1.00 20.61 9.21
N GLU A 49 -1.16 20.25 10.48
CA GLU A 49 -2.47 20.07 11.10
C GLU A 49 -3.32 21.35 10.97
N GLY A 50 -4.51 21.19 10.39
CA GLY A 50 -5.46 22.28 10.21
C GLY A 50 -5.25 23.16 8.97
N LYS A 51 -4.16 23.01 8.20
CA LYS A 51 -3.99 23.75 6.94
C LYS A 51 -4.73 23.04 5.79
N PRO A 52 -5.64 23.73 5.07
CA PRO A 52 -6.40 23.12 3.99
C PRO A 52 -5.46 22.63 2.88
N TRP A 53 -5.82 21.49 2.28
CA TRP A 53 -5.13 20.96 1.10
C TRP A 53 -5.71 21.64 -0.14
N THR A 54 -5.03 22.68 -0.61
CA THR A 54 -5.43 23.52 -1.75
C THR A 54 -4.56 23.25 -2.97
N LEU A 55 -4.99 23.71 -4.15
CA LEU A 55 -4.16 23.66 -5.36
C LEU A 55 -2.79 24.30 -5.14
N ALA A 56 -2.73 25.46 -4.48
CA ALA A 56 -1.47 26.16 -4.18
C ALA A 56 -0.52 25.31 -3.32
N ARG A 57 -1.06 24.62 -2.30
CA ARG A 57 -0.27 23.73 -1.45
C ARG A 57 0.19 22.48 -2.22
N TYR A 58 -0.67 21.91 -3.07
CA TYR A 58 -0.31 20.81 -3.95
C TYR A 58 0.82 21.19 -4.92
N THR A 59 0.68 22.30 -5.64
CA THR A 59 1.70 22.75 -6.61
C THR A 59 3.00 23.12 -5.93
N GLN A 60 2.95 23.76 -4.76
CA GLN A 60 4.12 24.04 -3.94
C GLN A 60 4.83 22.75 -3.52
N ALA A 61 4.11 21.78 -2.95
CA ALA A 61 4.72 20.53 -2.51
C ALA A 61 5.31 19.72 -3.67
N MET A 62 4.65 19.74 -4.83
CA MET A 62 5.13 19.11 -6.06
C MET A 62 6.41 19.79 -6.56
N ALA A 63 6.49 21.12 -6.54
CA ALA A 63 7.71 21.86 -6.90
C ALA A 63 8.87 21.62 -5.91
N GLU A 64 8.60 21.65 -4.61
CA GLU A 64 9.60 21.40 -3.55
C GLU A 64 10.16 19.97 -3.55
N SER A 65 9.48 19.04 -4.21
CA SER A 65 9.94 17.65 -4.42
C SER A 65 10.48 17.40 -5.83
N ASP A 66 10.85 18.43 -6.58
CA ASP A 66 11.37 18.35 -7.97
C ASP A 66 10.42 17.66 -8.96
N ARG A 67 9.10 17.75 -8.71
CA ARG A 67 8.04 17.13 -9.52
C ARG A 67 7.01 18.19 -9.96
N PRO A 68 7.40 19.25 -10.70
CA PRO A 68 6.48 20.33 -11.05
C PRO A 68 5.25 19.80 -11.82
N THR A 69 4.12 20.49 -11.65
CA THR A 69 2.82 20.14 -12.24
C THR A 69 2.05 21.40 -12.61
N THR A 70 1.19 21.32 -13.63
CA THR A 70 0.51 22.48 -14.22
C THR A 70 -1.00 22.26 -14.37
N ILE A 71 -1.64 21.67 -13.35
CA ILE A 71 -3.10 21.49 -13.37
C ILE A 71 -3.84 22.78 -13.01
N SER A 72 -5.03 22.95 -13.57
CA SER A 72 -5.95 24.04 -13.26
C SER A 72 -6.70 23.81 -11.94
N GLN A 73 -7.31 24.88 -11.41
CA GLN A 73 -8.19 24.81 -10.24
C GLN A 73 -9.36 23.86 -10.47
N ASN A 74 -9.97 23.90 -11.66
CA ASN A 74 -11.09 23.02 -12.02
C ASN A 74 -10.68 21.53 -12.02
N GLU A 75 -9.49 21.21 -12.51
CA GLU A 75 -8.97 19.83 -12.47
C GLU A 75 -8.70 19.37 -11.05
N PHE A 76 -8.09 20.23 -10.22
CA PHE A 76 -7.84 19.93 -8.80
C PHE A 76 -9.14 19.71 -8.03
N ASP A 77 -10.13 20.59 -8.22
CA ASP A 77 -11.44 20.48 -7.57
C ASP A 77 -12.19 19.20 -8.01
N ALA A 78 -12.09 18.83 -9.30
CA ALA A 78 -12.64 17.57 -9.80
C ALA A 78 -11.97 16.34 -9.18
N ILE A 79 -10.66 16.40 -8.90
CA ILE A 79 -9.96 15.35 -8.15
C ILE A 79 -10.48 15.29 -6.71
N GLN A 80 -10.54 16.42 -6.01
CA GLN A 80 -11.02 16.47 -4.62
C GLN A 80 -12.48 16.03 -4.47
N ALA A 81 -13.34 16.34 -5.45
CA ALA A 81 -14.75 15.95 -5.45
C ALA A 81 -14.95 14.42 -5.43
N ARG A 82 -13.97 13.63 -5.90
CA ARG A 82 -14.02 12.16 -5.87
C ARG A 82 -13.61 11.55 -4.52
N LYS A 83 -12.84 12.28 -3.71
CA LYS A 83 -12.31 11.78 -2.44
C LYS A 83 -13.38 11.29 -1.45
N PRO A 84 -14.52 11.98 -1.23
CA PRO A 84 -15.56 11.48 -0.33
C PRO A 84 -16.11 10.10 -0.71
N ALA A 85 -16.28 9.83 -2.01
CA ALA A 85 -16.74 8.53 -2.50
C ALA A 85 -15.68 7.44 -2.27
N ALA A 86 -14.40 7.73 -2.53
CA ALA A 86 -13.31 6.80 -2.23
C ALA A 86 -13.21 6.48 -0.72
N MET A 87 -13.40 7.49 0.14
CA MET A 87 -13.40 7.29 1.60
C MET A 87 -14.59 6.44 2.07
N ALA A 88 -15.78 6.65 1.50
CA ALA A 88 -16.94 5.80 1.76
C ALA A 88 -16.69 4.35 1.31
N LEU A 89 -16.05 4.15 0.16
CA LEU A 89 -15.68 2.83 -0.35
C LEU A 89 -14.68 2.14 0.58
N ILE A 90 -13.62 2.83 1.03
CA ILE A 90 -12.67 2.31 2.01
C ILE A 90 -13.39 1.87 3.29
N LYS A 91 -14.23 2.74 3.86
CA LYS A 91 -14.97 2.43 5.09
C LYS A 91 -15.85 1.20 4.91
N SER A 92 -16.61 1.13 3.81
CA SER A 92 -17.49 0.00 3.50
C SER A 92 -16.69 -1.29 3.35
N TYR A 93 -15.59 -1.25 2.59
CA TYR A 93 -14.73 -2.40 2.35
C TYR A 93 -14.12 -2.93 3.65
N LEU A 94 -13.57 -2.03 4.48
CA LEU A 94 -13.00 -2.38 5.77
C LEU A 94 -14.06 -2.98 6.72
N THR A 95 -15.24 -2.37 6.79
CA THR A 95 -16.35 -2.87 7.62
C THR A 95 -16.80 -4.26 7.18
N GLN A 96 -16.89 -4.50 5.88
CA GLN A 96 -17.28 -5.80 5.34
C GLN A 96 -16.26 -6.91 5.69
N HIS A 97 -14.97 -6.59 5.71
CA HIS A 97 -13.92 -7.59 5.94
C HIS A 97 -13.54 -7.77 7.42
N PHE A 98 -13.66 -6.74 8.24
CA PHE A 98 -13.22 -6.75 9.64
C PHE A 98 -14.36 -6.55 10.65
N GLY A 99 -15.59 -6.28 10.20
CA GLY A 99 -16.73 -5.92 11.04
C GLY A 99 -16.79 -4.43 11.41
N SER A 100 -15.66 -3.72 11.32
CA SER A 100 -15.57 -2.27 11.51
C SER A 100 -14.42 -1.69 10.68
N ALA A 101 -14.40 -0.37 10.58
CA ALA A 101 -13.29 0.37 9.98
C ALA A 101 -12.61 1.21 11.06
N ASP A 102 -11.32 0.93 11.30
CA ASP A 102 -10.50 1.61 12.29
C ASP A 102 -10.47 3.13 12.01
N PRO A 103 -10.89 3.97 12.99
CA PRO A 103 -10.88 5.42 12.84
C PRO A 103 -9.50 6.01 12.51
N ALA A 104 -8.41 5.45 13.05
CA ALA A 104 -7.06 5.92 12.79
C ALA A 104 -6.64 5.65 11.33
N VAL A 105 -7.02 4.49 10.79
CA VAL A 105 -6.79 4.17 9.36
C VAL A 105 -7.59 5.10 8.46
N LEU A 106 -8.88 5.32 8.76
CA LEU A 106 -9.70 6.25 7.98
C LEU A 106 -9.17 7.69 8.04
N ALA A 107 -8.72 8.14 9.22
CA ALA A 107 -8.11 9.46 9.39
C ALA A 107 -6.82 9.60 8.57
N ALA A 108 -5.95 8.58 8.56
CA ALA A 108 -4.75 8.58 7.73
C ALA A 108 -5.08 8.73 6.24
N PHE A 109 -6.03 7.96 5.70
CA PHE A 109 -6.48 8.10 4.30
C PHE A 109 -7.14 9.45 4.01
N GLN A 110 -7.84 10.03 4.99
CA GLN A 110 -8.41 11.37 4.85
C GLN A 110 -7.32 12.44 4.79
N GLN A 111 -6.23 12.29 5.53
CA GLN A 111 -5.14 13.28 5.62
C GLN A 111 -4.14 13.18 4.47
N VAL A 112 -3.79 11.97 4.03
CA VAL A 112 -2.75 11.77 3.00
C VAL A 112 -3.33 12.08 1.60
N PRO A 113 -2.77 13.04 0.85
CA PRO A 113 -3.30 13.45 -0.45
C PRO A 113 -2.87 12.48 -1.56
N ARG A 114 -3.71 11.50 -1.91
CA ARG A 114 -3.34 10.39 -2.81
C ARG A 114 -2.89 10.85 -4.20
N GLU A 115 -3.44 11.95 -4.70
CA GLU A 115 -3.09 12.60 -5.97
C GLU A 115 -1.65 13.12 -6.03
N TYR A 116 -1.04 13.42 -4.87
CA TYR A 116 0.38 13.79 -4.77
C TYR A 116 1.33 12.63 -5.10
N TYR A 117 0.85 11.39 -4.97
CA TYR A 117 1.61 10.17 -5.20
C TYR A 117 1.41 9.58 -6.60
N HIS A 118 0.51 10.16 -7.40
CA HIS A 118 0.32 9.78 -8.80
C HIS A 118 1.32 10.52 -9.69
N TYR A 119 2.56 10.05 -9.63
CA TYR A 119 3.67 10.54 -10.43
C TYR A 119 4.43 9.38 -11.08
N MET A 120 4.60 9.44 -12.40
CA MET A 120 5.43 8.54 -13.19
C MET A 120 6.87 9.03 -13.12
N TYR A 121 7.68 8.44 -12.25
CA TYR A 121 9.01 8.97 -11.95
C TYR A 121 10.00 8.81 -13.10
N GLN A 122 9.89 7.75 -13.89
CA GLN A 122 10.79 7.52 -15.02
C GLN A 122 10.49 8.48 -16.19
N GLU A 123 9.24 8.87 -16.38
CA GLU A 123 8.77 9.78 -17.42
C GLU A 123 8.69 11.25 -16.96
N HIS A 124 8.96 11.51 -15.68
CA HIS A 124 8.78 12.82 -15.05
C HIS A 124 7.38 13.43 -15.25
N LEU A 125 6.34 12.60 -15.15
CA LEU A 125 4.97 12.98 -15.50
C LEU A 125 4.02 12.89 -14.30
N ALA A 126 3.41 14.02 -13.95
CA ALA A 126 2.34 14.07 -12.95
C ALA A 126 1.00 13.62 -13.58
N ALA A 127 0.27 12.75 -12.88
CA ALA A 127 -1.04 12.25 -13.31
C ALA A 127 -2.08 12.27 -12.15
N PRO A 128 -2.26 13.41 -11.45
CA PRO A 128 -3.11 13.49 -10.26
C PRO A 128 -4.59 13.14 -10.54
N SER A 129 -5.03 13.24 -11.80
CA SER A 129 -6.36 12.83 -12.25
C SER A 129 -6.64 11.34 -12.09
N GLU A 130 -5.61 10.49 -11.99
CA GLU A 130 -5.77 9.05 -11.80
C GLU A 130 -6.13 8.67 -10.35
N ALA A 131 -6.02 9.62 -9.40
CA ALA A 131 -6.36 9.38 -8.01
C ALA A 131 -7.87 9.32 -7.75
N TYR A 132 -8.25 8.57 -6.72
CA TYR A 132 -9.64 8.42 -6.26
C TYR A 132 -10.56 7.88 -7.35
N GLU A 133 -10.02 6.97 -8.16
CA GLU A 133 -10.72 6.21 -9.18
C GLU A 133 -11.85 5.37 -8.56
N ALA A 134 -12.99 5.28 -9.26
CA ALA A 134 -14.17 4.55 -8.77
C ALA A 134 -13.94 3.03 -8.69
N GLU A 135 -13.09 2.51 -9.57
CA GLU A 135 -12.60 1.13 -9.57
C GLU A 135 -11.12 1.12 -9.16
N PRO A 136 -10.82 0.97 -7.86
CA PRO A 136 -9.45 0.98 -7.35
C PRO A 136 -8.56 -0.02 -8.07
N LYS A 137 -7.40 0.44 -8.51
CA LYS A 137 -6.42 -0.38 -9.25
C LYS A 137 -4.99 0.05 -8.93
N PRO A 138 -4.00 -0.85 -9.08
CA PRO A 138 -2.62 -0.43 -9.07
C PRO A 138 -2.32 0.49 -10.26
N TRP A 139 -1.45 1.46 -10.04
CA TRP A 139 -1.03 2.44 -11.04
C TRP A 139 0.50 2.44 -11.15
N ALA A 140 1.03 2.31 -12.37
CA ALA A 140 2.48 2.25 -12.58
C ALA A 140 3.14 3.59 -12.20
N ILE A 141 4.36 3.53 -11.65
CA ILE A 141 5.10 4.73 -11.23
C ILE A 141 6.51 4.83 -11.85
N GLY A 142 6.80 3.99 -12.84
CA GLY A 142 8.13 3.85 -13.47
C GLY A 142 8.95 2.68 -12.89
N TRP A 143 10.00 2.29 -13.62
CA TRP A 143 10.94 1.21 -13.25
C TRP A 143 10.32 -0.14 -12.88
N GLY A 144 9.14 -0.45 -13.43
CA GLY A 144 8.41 -1.68 -13.10
C GLY A 144 7.78 -1.69 -11.71
N SER A 145 7.74 -0.55 -11.02
CA SER A 145 7.06 -0.36 -9.74
C SER A 145 5.64 0.20 -9.92
N ALA A 146 4.82 0.10 -8.88
CA ALA A 146 3.44 0.58 -8.89
C ALA A 146 3.02 1.14 -7.52
N LEU A 147 2.18 2.17 -7.56
CA LEU A 147 1.32 2.56 -6.45
C LEU A 147 0.17 1.54 -6.38
N SER A 148 0.05 0.82 -5.26
CA SER A 148 -1.04 -0.14 -5.03
C SER A 148 -2.41 0.54 -5.00
N ASP A 149 -3.48 -0.24 -5.23
CA ASP A 149 -4.84 0.25 -5.06
C ASP A 149 -5.12 0.62 -3.59
N TYR A 150 -6.01 1.58 -3.37
CA TYR A 150 -6.25 2.09 -2.01
C TYR A 150 -7.04 1.13 -1.11
N LEU A 151 -7.75 0.13 -1.65
CA LEU A 151 -8.48 -0.85 -0.83
C LEU A 151 -7.53 -1.90 -0.25
N GLY A 152 -6.60 -2.42 -1.05
CA GLY A 152 -5.53 -3.31 -0.60
C GLY A 152 -4.65 -2.64 0.45
N GLN A 153 -4.27 -1.38 0.23
CA GLN A 153 -3.49 -0.61 1.22
C GLN A 153 -4.28 -0.39 2.53
N ALA A 154 -5.58 -0.05 2.44
CA ALA A 154 -6.42 0.10 3.63
C ALA A 154 -6.55 -1.22 4.41
N TYR A 155 -6.79 -2.32 3.69
CA TYR A 155 -6.90 -3.66 4.27
C TYR A 155 -5.61 -4.07 4.99
N MET A 156 -4.46 -3.95 4.30
CA MET A 156 -3.15 -4.28 4.85
C MET A 156 -2.80 -3.42 6.08
N THR A 157 -3.11 -2.12 6.02
CA THR A 157 -2.88 -1.19 7.13
C THR A 157 -3.74 -1.56 8.34
N GLN A 158 -5.06 -1.80 8.16
CA GLN A 158 -5.92 -2.19 9.28
C GLN A 158 -5.57 -3.58 9.84
N LEU A 159 -5.21 -4.54 8.97
CA LEU A 159 -4.76 -5.86 9.38
C LEU A 159 -3.50 -5.80 10.27
N LEU A 160 -2.59 -4.86 9.99
CA LEU A 160 -1.42 -4.60 10.81
C LEU A 160 -1.79 -4.07 12.20
N ALA A 161 -2.87 -3.30 12.29
CA ALA A 161 -3.32 -2.61 13.50
C ALA A 161 -2.23 -1.70 14.11
N PRO A 162 -1.66 -0.76 13.32
CA PRO A 162 -0.70 0.21 13.82
C PRO A 162 -1.33 1.12 14.88
N LYS A 163 -0.53 1.59 15.83
CA LYS A 163 -0.96 2.46 16.94
C LYS A 163 0.05 3.58 17.17
N PRO A 164 -0.36 4.68 17.81
CA PRO A 164 0.60 5.65 18.37
C PRO A 164 1.57 4.95 19.32
N GLY A 165 2.81 5.42 19.40
CA GLY A 165 3.89 4.78 20.17
C GLY A 165 4.68 3.74 19.36
N MET A 166 4.17 3.27 18.22
CA MET A 166 4.81 2.20 17.44
C MET A 166 5.87 2.74 16.47
N VAL A 167 6.79 1.86 16.07
CA VAL A 167 7.74 2.08 14.98
C VAL A 167 7.46 1.07 13.87
N SER A 168 7.34 1.56 12.63
CA SER A 168 7.04 0.72 11.47
C SER A 168 8.21 0.59 10.51
N LEU A 169 8.29 -0.54 9.81
CA LEU A 169 9.13 -0.73 8.62
C LEU A 169 8.27 -1.12 7.43
N GLU A 170 8.40 -0.39 6.33
CA GLU A 170 7.94 -0.78 5.00
C GLU A 170 9.10 -1.31 4.16
N VAL A 171 8.91 -2.47 3.53
CA VAL A 171 9.79 -3.00 2.49
C VAL A 171 9.13 -2.83 1.13
N GLY A 172 9.70 -1.94 0.31
CA GLY A 172 9.15 -1.49 -0.96
C GLY A 172 8.50 -0.11 -0.81
N THR A 173 9.31 0.96 -0.69
CA THR A 173 8.78 2.33 -0.58
C THR A 173 7.86 2.68 -1.75
N GLY A 174 8.19 2.25 -2.97
CA GLY A 174 7.34 2.45 -4.15
C GLY A 174 7.02 3.92 -4.35
N SER A 175 5.73 4.29 -4.30
CA SER A 175 5.32 5.69 -4.42
C SER A 175 5.54 6.52 -3.14
N GLY A 176 5.74 5.87 -1.99
CA GLY A 176 5.78 6.47 -0.66
C GLY A 176 4.41 6.63 0.02
N PHE A 177 3.30 6.30 -0.66
CA PHE A 177 1.95 6.51 -0.10
C PHE A 177 1.70 5.68 1.17
N GLN A 178 2.12 4.42 1.19
CA GLN A 178 1.90 3.53 2.34
C GLN A 178 2.75 3.92 3.55
N SER A 179 4.02 4.31 3.36
CA SER A 179 4.84 4.96 4.39
C SER A 179 4.16 6.20 4.96
N SER A 180 3.60 7.05 4.09
CA SER A 180 2.87 8.23 4.53
C SER A 180 1.64 7.88 5.35
N LEU A 181 0.86 6.87 4.96
CA LEU A 181 -0.28 6.39 5.76
C LEU A 181 0.16 5.92 7.15
N LEU A 182 1.23 5.12 7.24
CA LEU A 182 1.75 4.64 8.52
C LEU A 182 2.24 5.80 9.39
N SER A 183 2.94 6.77 8.80
CA SER A 183 3.46 7.95 9.51
C SER A 183 2.38 8.81 10.18
N ARG A 184 1.12 8.68 9.76
CA ARG A 184 -0.03 9.37 10.39
C ARG A 184 -0.59 8.60 11.58
N ILE A 185 -0.11 7.39 11.86
CA ILE A 185 -0.64 6.53 12.92
C ILE A 185 0.45 6.20 13.93
N VAL A 186 1.65 5.87 13.46
CA VAL A 186 2.78 5.43 14.29
C VAL A 186 3.74 6.58 14.56
N ASP A 187 4.57 6.45 15.62
CA ASP A 187 5.55 7.47 15.99
C ASP A 187 6.57 7.71 14.89
N HIS A 188 7.07 6.63 14.28
CA HIS A 188 8.05 6.72 13.20
C HIS A 188 7.87 5.64 12.14
N ALA A 189 7.97 6.02 10.86
CA ALA A 189 7.88 5.11 9.73
C ALA A 189 9.21 5.03 8.99
N TYR A 190 9.80 3.83 8.95
CA TYR A 190 10.97 3.51 8.14
C TYR A 190 10.52 2.87 6.84
N SER A 191 11.20 3.16 5.73
CA SER A 191 10.90 2.53 4.45
C SER A 191 12.13 2.32 3.60
N ILE A 192 12.22 1.16 2.94
CA ILE A 192 13.38 0.78 2.14
C ILE A 192 12.96 0.47 0.69
N GLU A 193 13.71 1.04 -0.26
CA GLU A 193 13.50 0.86 -1.70
C GLU A 193 14.78 0.32 -2.36
N ILE A 194 14.66 -0.72 -3.17
CA ILE A 194 15.80 -1.35 -3.83
C ILE A 194 16.15 -0.67 -5.17
N ILE A 195 15.16 -0.07 -5.84
CA ILE A 195 15.36 0.66 -7.09
C ILE A 195 15.93 2.03 -6.76
N GLU A 196 17.26 2.15 -6.81
CA GLU A 196 17.99 3.37 -6.43
C GLU A 196 17.43 4.70 -7.00
N PRO A 197 17.17 4.84 -8.32
CA PRO A 197 16.62 6.10 -8.84
C PRO A 197 15.22 6.42 -8.28
N LEU A 198 14.38 5.40 -8.05
CA LEU A 198 13.06 5.58 -7.44
C LEU A 198 13.19 5.98 -5.96
N GLY A 199 13.99 5.25 -5.19
CA GLY A 199 14.18 5.52 -3.77
C GLY A 199 14.75 6.92 -3.51
N LYS A 200 15.70 7.37 -4.34
CA LYS A 200 16.23 8.74 -4.27
C LYS A 200 15.13 9.77 -4.56
N ALA A 201 14.37 9.62 -5.64
CA ALA A 201 13.32 10.57 -6.00
C ALA A 201 12.19 10.62 -4.95
N VAL A 202 11.77 9.46 -4.43
CA VAL A 202 10.69 9.35 -3.44
C VAL A 202 11.12 9.92 -2.09
N SER A 203 12.40 9.89 -1.74
CA SER A 203 12.87 10.45 -0.46
C SER A 203 12.55 11.94 -0.28
N HIS A 204 12.38 12.70 -1.37
CA HIS A 204 12.11 14.14 -1.34
C HIS A 204 10.64 14.47 -1.13
N ILE A 205 9.71 13.51 -1.16
CA ILE A 205 8.27 13.79 -1.20
C ILE A 205 7.65 14.04 0.17
N PHE A 206 8.27 13.56 1.25
CA PHE A 206 7.70 13.56 2.60
C PHE A 206 7.78 14.94 3.27
N LYS A 207 8.93 15.60 3.18
CA LYS A 207 9.18 16.91 3.81
C LYS A 207 8.22 18.01 3.31
N PRO A 208 7.92 18.15 2.01
CA PRO A 208 6.93 19.14 1.54
C PRO A 208 5.50 18.91 2.07
N LEU A 209 5.19 17.70 2.52
CA LEU A 209 3.93 17.40 3.20
C LEU A 209 3.98 17.62 4.72
N GLY A 210 5.14 17.96 5.27
CA GLY A 210 5.41 18.06 6.71
C GLY A 210 5.48 16.70 7.40
N TYR A 211 5.90 15.65 6.68
CA TYR A 211 6.00 14.29 7.23
C TYR A 211 7.42 14.04 7.73
N ASP A 212 7.76 14.65 8.87
CA ASP A 212 9.12 14.62 9.44
C ASP A 212 9.46 13.30 10.16
N ASN A 213 8.47 12.44 10.38
CA ASN A 213 8.61 11.13 11.02
C ASN A 213 8.68 9.97 10.02
N VAL A 214 9.13 10.25 8.79
CA VAL A 214 9.43 9.23 7.77
C VAL A 214 10.91 9.22 7.46
N THR A 215 11.55 8.06 7.60
CA THR A 215 12.94 7.86 7.20
C THR A 215 13.01 6.83 6.09
N THR A 216 13.55 7.23 4.94
CA THR A 216 13.70 6.34 3.78
C THR A 216 15.16 6.04 3.52
N ARG A 217 15.44 4.90 2.88
CA ARG A 217 16.76 4.63 2.30
C ARG A 217 16.65 3.80 1.03
N VAL A 218 17.68 3.93 0.20
CA VAL A 218 17.95 2.95 -0.85
C VAL A 218 18.66 1.74 -0.24
N GLY A 219 18.17 0.54 -0.50
CA GLY A 219 18.81 -0.69 -0.06
C GLY A 219 17.97 -1.94 -0.32
N ASP A 220 18.57 -3.09 -0.07
CA ASP A 220 17.89 -4.38 -0.22
C ASP A 220 17.05 -4.69 1.02
N GLY A 221 15.73 -4.64 0.86
CA GLY A 221 14.75 -4.92 1.91
C GLY A 221 14.79 -6.34 2.46
N TYR A 222 15.48 -7.28 1.79
CA TYR A 222 15.72 -8.63 2.34
C TYR A 222 16.42 -8.59 3.69
N TYR A 223 17.30 -7.59 3.91
CA TYR A 223 18.04 -7.42 5.15
C TYR A 223 17.31 -6.55 6.18
N GLY A 224 16.13 -6.01 5.86
CA GLY A 224 15.43 -5.05 6.71
C GLY A 224 16.25 -3.77 6.94
N TRP A 225 16.32 -3.32 8.19
CA TRP A 225 17.05 -2.14 8.67
C TRP A 225 17.83 -2.43 9.97
N PRO A 226 19.00 -3.07 9.89
CA PRO A 226 19.76 -3.53 11.06
C PRO A 226 20.32 -2.41 11.97
N GLU A 227 20.29 -1.16 11.50
CA GLU A 227 20.69 0.03 12.26
C GLU A 227 19.65 0.45 13.30
N VAL A 228 18.36 0.10 13.12
CA VAL A 228 17.30 0.34 14.12
C VAL A 228 17.35 -0.79 15.14
N LYS A 229 18.08 -0.57 16.24
CA LYS A 229 18.40 -1.62 17.23
C LYS A 229 17.21 -2.16 17.99
N ASP A 230 16.23 -1.30 18.27
CA ASP A 230 15.02 -1.69 19.00
C ASP A 230 14.02 -2.47 18.12
N GLY A 231 14.27 -2.55 16.82
CA GLY A 231 13.39 -3.23 15.86
C GLY A 231 12.08 -2.48 15.59
N PHE A 232 11.09 -3.23 15.10
CA PHE A 232 9.82 -2.70 14.60
C PHE A 232 8.63 -3.38 15.26
N ASP A 233 7.62 -2.60 15.62
CA ASP A 233 6.33 -3.09 16.12
C ASP A 233 5.49 -3.64 14.97
N VAL A 234 5.57 -3.00 13.79
CA VAL A 234 4.89 -3.46 12.58
C VAL A 234 5.83 -3.47 11.38
N ILE A 235 5.79 -4.55 10.60
CA ILE A 235 6.52 -4.67 9.33
C ILE A 235 5.52 -4.93 8.21
N ILE A 236 5.52 -4.08 7.18
CA ILE A 236 4.74 -4.26 5.96
C ILE A 236 5.68 -4.53 4.79
N VAL A 237 5.42 -5.60 4.03
CA VAL A 237 6.13 -5.87 2.78
C VAL A 237 5.16 -5.67 1.62
N THR A 238 5.48 -4.77 0.70
CA THR A 238 4.62 -4.35 -0.43
C THR A 238 5.11 -4.94 -1.77
N CYS A 239 5.80 -6.07 -1.70
CA CYS A 239 6.23 -6.88 -2.83
C CYS A 239 6.07 -8.38 -2.50
N ALA A 240 5.92 -9.21 -3.52
CA ALA A 240 5.76 -10.66 -3.37
C ALA A 240 7.12 -11.34 -3.18
N ALA A 241 7.27 -12.00 -2.04
CA ALA A 241 8.46 -12.78 -1.71
C ALA A 241 8.25 -14.28 -1.94
N GLU A 242 9.32 -15.03 -2.19
CA GLU A 242 9.24 -16.50 -2.22
C GLU A 242 9.05 -17.09 -0.82
N PHE A 243 9.60 -16.43 0.21
CA PHE A 243 9.49 -16.76 1.62
C PHE A 243 9.69 -15.49 2.47
N ALA A 244 9.27 -15.52 3.73
CA ALA A 244 9.50 -14.41 4.65
C ALA A 244 11.00 -14.31 5.04
N PRO A 245 11.70 -13.19 4.76
CA PRO A 245 13.13 -13.07 5.05
C PRO A 245 13.46 -13.21 6.55
N PRO A 246 14.46 -14.03 6.94
CA PRO A 246 14.86 -14.21 8.34
C PRO A 246 15.22 -12.91 9.07
N ALA A 247 15.83 -11.94 8.36
CA ALA A 247 16.21 -10.66 8.94
C ALA A 247 15.01 -9.85 9.44
N LEU A 248 13.84 -9.96 8.78
CA LEU A 248 12.63 -9.26 9.21
C LEU A 248 12.07 -9.85 10.51
N PHE A 249 12.15 -11.17 10.71
CA PHE A 249 11.76 -11.80 11.99
C PHE A 249 12.68 -11.41 13.15
N ALA A 250 13.98 -11.27 12.88
CA ALA A 250 14.95 -10.83 13.86
C ALA A 250 14.69 -9.39 14.32
N GLN A 251 14.21 -8.54 13.40
CA GLN A 251 13.91 -7.12 13.66
C GLN A 251 12.47 -6.87 14.11
N LEU A 252 11.60 -7.88 14.08
CA LEU A 252 10.26 -7.79 14.64
C LEU A 252 10.32 -7.83 16.18
N LYS A 253 9.75 -6.83 16.85
CA LYS A 253 9.66 -6.78 18.31
C LYS A 253 8.74 -7.89 18.85
N PRO A 254 8.92 -8.34 20.11
CA PRO A 254 7.87 -9.06 20.83
C PRO A 254 6.56 -8.27 20.83
N GLY A 255 5.43 -8.96 20.65
CA GLY A 255 4.11 -8.37 20.41
C GLY A 255 3.92 -7.81 19.00
N GLY A 256 4.97 -7.77 18.17
CA GLY A 256 4.96 -7.19 16.85
C GLY A 256 4.26 -8.05 15.80
N LYS A 257 3.81 -7.39 14.72
CA LYS A 257 3.13 -8.03 13.59
C LYS A 257 3.81 -7.72 12.26
N MET A 258 3.96 -8.74 11.42
CA MET A 258 4.45 -8.58 10.05
C MET A 258 3.41 -9.09 9.05
N ILE A 259 3.20 -8.36 7.96
CA ILE A 259 2.47 -8.88 6.81
C ILE A 259 3.34 -8.88 5.56
N ILE A 260 3.22 -9.96 4.78
CA ILE A 260 4.01 -10.15 3.58
C ILE A 260 3.24 -10.98 2.54
N PRO A 261 3.13 -10.52 1.29
CA PRO A 261 2.68 -11.35 0.17
C PRO A 261 3.71 -12.46 -0.11
N ILE A 262 3.29 -13.72 -0.04
CA ILE A 262 4.14 -14.87 -0.36
C ILE A 262 3.53 -15.65 -1.51
N GLY A 263 4.36 -15.96 -2.51
CA GLY A 263 3.99 -16.81 -3.64
C GLY A 263 5.01 -16.70 -4.78
N GLN A 264 4.88 -17.55 -5.79
CA GLN A 264 5.77 -17.45 -6.95
C GLN A 264 5.48 -16.17 -7.76
N PRO A 265 6.52 -15.39 -8.12
CA PRO A 265 6.38 -14.26 -9.02
C PRO A 265 5.64 -14.63 -10.31
N PHE A 266 4.70 -13.78 -10.74
CA PHE A 266 3.96 -13.90 -12.00
C PHE A 266 3.11 -15.17 -12.20
N LYS A 267 2.95 -16.01 -11.17
CA LYS A 267 1.96 -17.09 -11.14
C LYS A 267 0.78 -16.68 -10.27
N ARG A 268 -0.44 -17.05 -10.68
CA ARG A 268 -1.61 -16.95 -9.79
C ARG A 268 -1.37 -17.80 -8.55
N GLY A 269 -1.66 -17.25 -7.37
CA GLY A 269 -1.52 -17.96 -6.09
C GLY A 269 -0.64 -17.28 -5.04
N GLN A 270 -0.35 -15.98 -5.17
CA GLN A 270 0.22 -15.23 -4.05
C GLN A 270 -0.85 -15.05 -2.96
N VAL A 271 -0.46 -15.22 -1.71
CA VAL A 271 -1.33 -15.10 -0.54
C VAL A 271 -0.67 -14.16 0.45
N LEU A 272 -1.45 -13.32 1.10
CA LEU A 272 -0.97 -12.49 2.18
C LEU A 272 -0.78 -13.36 3.43
N TYR A 273 0.44 -13.39 3.96
CA TYR A 273 0.73 -14.04 5.24
C TYR A 273 0.80 -12.99 6.34
N VAL A 274 0.25 -13.35 7.50
CA VAL A 274 0.33 -12.56 8.72
C VAL A 274 1.15 -13.34 9.73
N TYR A 275 2.22 -12.72 10.21
CA TYR A 275 3.07 -13.21 11.27
C TYR A 275 2.89 -12.36 12.52
N HIS A 276 2.86 -13.00 13.68
CA HIS A 276 2.84 -12.36 14.99
C HIS A 276 3.94 -12.98 15.84
N LYS A 277 4.79 -12.14 16.43
CA LYS A 277 5.80 -12.58 17.40
C LYS A 277 5.23 -12.35 18.78
N ASP A 278 5.00 -13.42 19.54
CA ASP A 278 4.52 -13.27 20.91
C ASP A 278 5.61 -12.73 21.84
N GLU A 279 5.23 -12.41 23.09
CA GLU A 279 6.14 -11.88 24.12
C GLU A 279 7.31 -12.83 24.45
N ASN A 280 7.16 -14.13 24.18
CA ASN A 280 8.21 -15.14 24.38
C ASN A 280 9.13 -15.27 23.14
N GLY A 281 8.90 -14.46 22.11
CA GLY A 281 9.66 -14.47 20.86
C GLY A 281 9.25 -15.56 19.88
N LYS A 282 8.18 -16.32 20.13
CA LYS A 282 7.70 -17.36 19.22
C LYS A 282 6.89 -16.74 18.08
N ILE A 283 7.17 -17.20 16.86
CA ILE A 283 6.46 -16.76 15.65
C ILE A 283 5.22 -17.62 15.42
N HIS A 284 4.09 -16.96 15.31
CA HIS A 284 2.82 -17.53 14.86
C HIS A 284 2.52 -17.01 13.46
N SER A 285 1.98 -17.86 12.59
CA SER A 285 1.66 -17.49 11.21
C SER A 285 0.26 -17.92 10.82
N ARG A 286 -0.42 -17.10 10.03
CA ARG A 286 -1.64 -17.52 9.31
C ARG A 286 -1.61 -17.03 7.86
N ARG A 287 -2.30 -17.79 7.00
CA ARG A 287 -2.66 -17.36 5.65
C ARG A 287 -3.90 -16.48 5.73
N ASP A 288 -3.94 -15.46 4.89
CA ASP A 288 -5.06 -14.54 4.76
C ASP A 288 -5.60 -14.57 3.31
N VAL A 289 -5.98 -13.42 2.76
CA VAL A 289 -6.51 -13.29 1.40
C VAL A 289 -5.48 -13.51 0.29
N GLY A 290 -5.98 -13.88 -0.90
CA GLY A 290 -5.18 -13.87 -2.12
C GLY A 290 -4.86 -12.44 -2.57
N VAL A 291 -3.64 -12.23 -3.06
CA VAL A 291 -3.14 -10.91 -3.46
C VAL A 291 -2.35 -10.99 -4.77
N PHE A 292 -1.97 -9.84 -5.32
CA PHE A 292 -1.10 -9.77 -6.49
C PHE A 292 -0.16 -8.57 -6.37
N PHE A 293 1.13 -8.85 -6.21
CA PHE A 293 2.20 -7.87 -6.04
C PHE A 293 3.34 -8.12 -7.03
N ILE A 294 4.07 -7.04 -7.33
CA ILE A 294 5.37 -7.11 -8.01
C ILE A 294 6.37 -7.91 -7.17
N PRO A 295 7.34 -8.61 -7.77
CA PRO A 295 8.28 -9.46 -7.03
C PRO A 295 9.24 -8.65 -6.16
N MET A 296 9.54 -9.17 -4.98
CA MET A 296 10.69 -8.77 -4.19
C MET A 296 11.97 -9.22 -4.93
N THR A 297 12.89 -8.30 -5.16
CA THR A 297 14.16 -8.56 -5.85
C THR A 297 15.35 -8.44 -4.89
N GLY A 298 16.55 -8.76 -5.35
CA GLY A 298 17.78 -8.65 -4.54
C GLY A 298 18.25 -10.00 -4.00
N ALA A 299 18.74 -10.01 -2.76
CA ALA A 299 19.32 -11.19 -2.13
C ALA A 299 18.33 -12.36 -2.03
N ILE A 300 17.02 -12.08 -1.94
CA ILE A 300 15.98 -13.12 -1.90
C ILE A 300 16.02 -14.07 -3.10
N GLN A 301 16.45 -13.59 -4.27
CA GLN A 301 16.53 -14.39 -5.50
C GLN A 301 17.80 -15.26 -5.56
N LYS A 302 18.78 -15.02 -4.67
CA LYS A 302 20.07 -15.71 -4.62
C LYS A 302 20.11 -16.81 -3.56
N GLN A 303 19.13 -16.85 -2.66
CA GLN A 303 19.07 -17.84 -1.58
C GLN A 303 18.57 -19.18 -2.11
N PRO A 304 19.18 -20.31 -1.71
CA PRO A 304 18.64 -21.62 -2.01
C PRO A 304 17.22 -21.72 -1.43
N LYS A 305 16.29 -22.23 -2.22
CA LYS A 305 14.94 -22.54 -1.73
C LYS A 305 15.09 -23.48 -0.54
N ALA A 306 14.50 -23.13 0.60
CA ALA A 306 14.43 -24.05 1.72
C ALA A 306 13.77 -25.33 1.22
N THR A 307 14.58 -26.39 1.12
CA THR A 307 14.17 -27.75 0.75
C THR A 307 13.41 -28.41 1.88
#